data_AF-A0A6F9A1W1-F1
#
_entry.id   AF-A0A6F9A1W1-F1
#
_cell.length_a   1.000
_cell.length_b   1.000
_cell.length_c   1.000
_cell.angle_alpha   90.00
_cell.angle_beta   90.00
_cell.angle_gamma   90.00
#
_symmetry.space_group_name_H-M   'P 1'
#
loop_
_entity.id
_entity.type
_entity.pdbx_description
1 polymer ?
#
loop_
_entity_poly.entity_id
_entity_poly.type
_entity_poly.pdbx_seq_one_letter_code
_entity_poly.pdbx_strand_id
1 'polypeptide(L)'
;MVEISFRRARRLFHVAYVLIKFANAPRPDLWVLERSLDHGKSYAPWQYFAHSKRECIERFGKEPNGRIVRDDDQICTTEYSKIVPLENGEIVVSLINGRPGSKNFTYSPVLRDFTKATNIRLRFLRTSTLLGHLISKAQRDPTVTRRVSHTTGTQFSSFNFITYYYSIKDISVGGRCVCHGHAQVCGGRNQGNPNRLQCECKHNTCGESCDRCCPGFNQKPWRAATTDSPNECQPCQCHSHATECYYDPEVEQRRASVDTFGRYDGGGVCINCQ
;
A
#
# COMPACT_ATOMS: atom_id res chain seq x y z
N MET A 1 9.43 -11.91 -11.50
CA MET A 1 8.77 -11.10 -10.46
C MET A 1 9.00 -9.64 -10.78
N VAL A 2 8.02 -8.77 -10.53
CA VAL A 2 8.17 -7.32 -10.69
C VAL A 2 8.02 -6.69 -9.32
N GLU A 3 9.02 -5.93 -8.89
CA GLU A 3 8.99 -5.21 -7.62
C GLU A 3 8.87 -3.72 -7.87
N ILE A 4 7.92 -3.10 -7.19
CA ILE A 4 7.68 -1.66 -7.21
C ILE A 4 8.08 -1.14 -5.84
N SER A 5 9.17 -0.39 -5.80
CA SER A 5 9.58 0.34 -4.61
C SER A 5 9.13 1.79 -4.76
N PHE A 6 8.45 2.34 -3.75
CA PHE A 6 8.21 3.78 -3.68
C PHE A 6 9.58 4.45 -3.45
N ARG A 7 10.21 4.92 -4.54
CA ARG A 7 11.61 5.38 -4.53
C ARG A 7 11.87 6.39 -3.40
N ARG A 8 13.02 6.21 -2.72
CA ARG A 8 13.71 7.20 -1.87
C ARG A 8 12.96 7.76 -0.64
N ALA A 9 11.88 7.12 -0.23
CA ALA A 9 11.20 7.46 1.01
C ALA A 9 11.19 6.24 1.94
N ARG A 10 11.84 6.31 3.11
CA ARG A 10 11.63 5.35 4.21
C ARG A 10 10.23 5.58 4.82
N ARG A 11 9.19 5.52 4.00
CA ARG A 11 7.85 6.01 4.34
C ARG A 11 6.77 5.03 3.95
N LEU A 12 5.70 5.08 4.74
CA LEU A 12 4.49 4.33 4.50
C LEU A 12 3.54 5.17 3.66
N PHE A 13 2.88 4.51 2.72
CA PHE A 13 1.79 5.06 1.92
C PHE A 13 0.52 4.26 2.19
N HIS A 14 -0.62 4.94 2.23
CA HIS A 14 -1.90 4.28 2.08
C HIS A 14 -2.15 4.06 0.59
N VAL A 15 -2.14 2.81 0.16
CA VAL A 15 -2.44 2.41 -1.21
C VAL A 15 -3.93 2.15 -1.34
N ALA A 16 -4.59 2.86 -2.25
CA ALA A 16 -6.01 2.72 -2.51
C ALA A 16 -6.28 1.66 -3.59
N TYR A 17 -5.49 1.68 -4.67
CA TYR A 17 -5.59 0.70 -5.74
C TYR A 17 -4.26 0.48 -6.45
N VAL A 18 -4.14 -0.68 -7.09
CA VAL A 18 -3.05 -1.03 -8.01
C VAL A 18 -3.68 -1.37 -9.36
N LEU A 19 -3.31 -0.62 -10.39
CA LEU A 19 -3.74 -0.84 -11.77
C LEU A 19 -2.55 -1.33 -12.59
N ILE A 20 -2.74 -2.43 -13.31
CA ILE A 20 -1.71 -3.04 -14.15
C ILE A 20 -2.26 -3.17 -15.56
N LYS A 21 -1.55 -2.59 -16.54
CA LYS A 21 -1.87 -2.74 -17.97
C LYS A 21 -0.83 -3.61 -18.64
N PHE A 22 -1.30 -4.72 -19.19
CA PHE A 22 -0.49 -5.61 -20.01
C PHE A 22 -0.39 -5.06 -21.44
N ALA A 23 0.69 -5.43 -22.14
CA ALA A 23 0.91 -5.02 -23.53
C ALA A 23 0.55 -6.19 -24.48
N ASN A 24 1.53 -6.71 -25.20
CA ASN A 24 1.41 -7.82 -26.15
C ASN A 24 1.46 -9.22 -25.49
N ALA A 25 0.96 -9.34 -24.25
CA ALA A 25 0.88 -10.63 -23.55
C ALA A 25 -0.42 -10.72 -22.74
N PRO A 26 -0.99 -11.94 -22.59
CA PRO A 26 -2.17 -12.13 -21.76
C PRO A 26 -1.84 -11.92 -20.28
N ARG A 27 -2.90 -11.71 -19.50
CA ARG A 27 -2.78 -11.63 -18.04
C ARG A 27 -2.21 -12.93 -17.46
N PRO A 28 -1.45 -12.86 -16.34
CA PRO A 28 -0.91 -14.04 -15.68
C PRO A 28 -2.01 -14.96 -15.19
N ASP A 29 -1.75 -16.25 -15.24
CA ASP A 29 -2.68 -17.28 -14.80
C ASP A 29 -2.69 -17.37 -13.27
N LEU A 30 -1.51 -17.59 -12.68
CA LEU A 30 -1.33 -17.74 -11.24
C LEU A 30 -0.34 -16.69 -10.74
N TRP A 31 -0.77 -15.83 -9.82
CA TRP A 31 0.08 -14.78 -9.27
C TRP A 31 -0.44 -14.22 -7.94
N VAL A 32 0.41 -13.47 -7.26
CA VAL A 32 0.12 -12.86 -5.97
C VAL A 32 0.50 -11.38 -6.00
N LEU A 33 -0.40 -10.54 -5.51
CA LEU A 33 -0.11 -9.16 -5.17
C LEU A 33 0.31 -9.11 -3.70
N GLU A 34 1.51 -8.64 -3.44
CA GLU A 34 2.11 -8.60 -2.10
C GLU A 34 2.53 -7.17 -1.76
N ARG A 35 2.62 -6.90 -0.46
CA ARG A 35 3.14 -5.64 0.10
C ARG A 35 4.21 -5.90 1.13
N SER A 36 5.05 -4.91 1.34
CA SER A 36 6.00 -4.85 2.46
C SER A 36 5.70 -3.64 3.33
N LEU A 37 5.97 -3.77 4.63
CA LEU A 37 5.95 -2.68 5.61
C LEU A 37 7.36 -2.32 6.12
N ASP A 38 8.37 -3.09 5.72
CA ASP A 38 9.72 -3.08 6.26
C ASP A 38 10.79 -2.88 5.16
N HIS A 39 10.43 -2.11 4.13
CA HIS A 39 11.30 -1.72 3.02
C HIS A 39 11.78 -2.90 2.16
N GLY A 40 10.92 -3.90 1.97
CA GLY A 40 11.16 -5.05 1.10
C GLY A 40 11.91 -6.20 1.77
N LYS A 41 12.04 -6.20 3.11
CA LYS A 41 12.65 -7.33 3.84
C LYS A 41 11.69 -8.50 3.94
N SER A 42 10.44 -8.23 4.31
CA SER A 42 9.36 -9.21 4.36
C SER A 42 8.18 -8.74 3.52
N TYR A 43 7.42 -9.72 3.03
CA TYR A 43 6.24 -9.48 2.21
C TYR A 43 5.05 -10.25 2.75
N ALA A 44 3.92 -9.57 2.83
CA ALA A 44 2.63 -10.12 3.13
C ALA A 44 1.72 -10.02 1.91
N PRO A 45 0.88 -11.03 1.64
CA PRO A 45 -0.04 -11.00 0.52
C PRO A 45 -1.19 -10.03 0.78
N TRP A 46 -1.55 -9.25 -0.24
CA TRP A 46 -2.80 -8.50 -0.29
C TRP A 46 -3.91 -9.32 -0.93
N GLN A 47 -3.61 -9.94 -2.08
CA GLN A 47 -4.60 -10.66 -2.86
C GLN A 47 -3.96 -11.73 -3.75
N TYR A 48 -4.69 -12.82 -3.94
CA TYR A 48 -4.31 -13.95 -4.76
C TYR A 48 -5.12 -14.00 -6.05
N PHE A 49 -4.52 -14.55 -7.10
CA PHE A 49 -5.12 -14.64 -8.42
C PHE A 49 -4.80 -15.99 -9.03
N ALA A 50 -5.82 -16.69 -9.51
CA ALA A 50 -5.70 -18.01 -10.12
C ALA A 50 -6.70 -18.15 -11.26
N HIS A 51 -6.36 -18.89 -12.32
CA HIS A 51 -7.29 -19.14 -13.43
C HIS A 51 -8.54 -19.90 -13.00
N SER A 52 -8.39 -20.90 -12.13
CA SER A 52 -9.48 -21.77 -11.70
C SER A 52 -9.79 -21.66 -10.21
N LYS A 53 -11.06 -21.91 -9.85
CA LYS A 53 -11.51 -21.95 -8.45
C LYS A 53 -10.75 -22.99 -7.63
N ARG A 54 -10.46 -24.13 -8.23
CA ARG A 54 -9.70 -25.23 -7.61
C ARG A 54 -8.31 -24.79 -7.19
N GLU A 55 -7.63 -23.99 -8.02
CA GLU A 55 -6.27 -23.53 -7.73
C GLU A 55 -6.20 -22.50 -6.61
N CYS A 56 -7.24 -21.70 -6.39
CA CYS A 56 -7.32 -20.88 -5.18
C CYS A 56 -7.21 -21.73 -3.91
N ILE A 57 -7.88 -22.90 -3.90
CA ILE A 57 -7.88 -23.83 -2.77
C ILE A 57 -6.55 -24.56 -2.70
N GLU A 58 -6.12 -25.21 -3.78
CA GLU A 58 -4.93 -26.07 -3.79
C GLU A 58 -3.62 -25.30 -3.62
N ARG A 59 -3.51 -24.08 -4.16
CA ARG A 59 -2.25 -23.31 -4.16
C ARG A 59 -2.18 -22.30 -3.03
N PHE A 60 -3.32 -21.78 -2.59
CA PHE A 60 -3.36 -20.69 -1.61
C PHE A 60 -4.22 -21.00 -0.37
N GLY A 61 -4.96 -22.13 -0.34
CA GLY A 61 -5.86 -22.45 0.75
C GLY A 61 -6.99 -21.42 0.91
N LYS A 62 -7.40 -20.76 -0.18
CA LYS A 62 -8.41 -19.69 -0.15
C LYS A 62 -9.69 -20.10 -0.86
N GLU A 63 -10.81 -19.69 -0.27
CA GLU A 63 -12.12 -19.69 -0.90
C GLU A 63 -12.10 -18.86 -2.21
N PRO A 64 -12.48 -19.46 -3.34
CA PRO A 64 -12.44 -18.79 -4.64
C PRO A 64 -13.57 -17.78 -4.80
N ASN A 65 -13.23 -16.53 -5.11
CA ASN A 65 -14.14 -15.38 -5.14
C ASN A 65 -14.90 -15.21 -3.83
N GLY A 66 -14.23 -15.50 -2.70
CA GLY A 66 -14.79 -15.33 -1.37
C GLY A 66 -15.22 -13.88 -1.10
N ARG A 67 -16.31 -13.72 -0.35
CA ARG A 67 -16.79 -12.41 0.09
C ARG A 67 -15.81 -11.82 1.11
N ILE A 68 -15.62 -10.51 1.05
CA ILE A 68 -14.85 -9.79 2.06
C ILE A 68 -15.74 -9.56 3.29
N VAL A 69 -15.35 -10.12 4.42
CA VAL A 69 -16.05 -9.99 5.71
C VAL A 69 -15.30 -9.06 6.65
N ARG A 70 -13.96 -9.09 6.60
CA ARG A 70 -13.06 -8.24 7.39
C ARG A 70 -12.22 -7.33 6.51
N ASP A 71 -11.82 -6.20 7.09
CA ASP A 71 -10.98 -5.21 6.41
C ASP A 71 -9.59 -5.73 6.00
N ASP A 72 -9.10 -6.81 6.61
CA ASP A 72 -7.81 -7.43 6.30
C ASP A 72 -7.90 -8.76 5.57
N ASP A 73 -9.10 -9.16 5.11
CA ASP A 73 -9.27 -10.41 4.37
C ASP A 73 -8.43 -10.43 3.09
N GLN A 74 -7.70 -11.54 2.93
CA GLN A 74 -6.92 -11.87 1.74
C GLN A 74 -7.71 -12.84 0.88
N ILE A 75 -8.24 -12.35 -0.23
CA ILE A 75 -9.10 -13.12 -1.12
C ILE A 75 -8.32 -13.71 -2.30
N CYS A 76 -8.89 -14.74 -2.93
CA CYS A 76 -8.43 -15.25 -4.22
C CYS A 76 -9.51 -15.02 -5.27
N THR A 77 -9.19 -14.34 -6.37
CA THR A 77 -10.13 -14.10 -7.48
C THR A 77 -9.72 -14.83 -8.75
N THR A 78 -10.72 -15.28 -9.50
CA THR A 78 -10.55 -15.90 -10.83
C THR A 78 -10.84 -14.94 -11.99
N GLU A 79 -11.33 -13.74 -11.70
CA GLU A 79 -11.83 -12.80 -12.73
C GLU A 79 -10.70 -12.24 -13.61
N TYR A 80 -9.53 -12.01 -13.01
CA TYR A 80 -8.39 -11.37 -13.67
C TYR A 80 -7.34 -12.34 -14.22
N SER A 81 -7.61 -13.65 -14.16
CA SER A 81 -6.70 -14.70 -14.62
C SER A 81 -7.23 -15.47 -15.84
N LYS A 82 -8.37 -15.05 -16.42
CA LYS A 82 -8.83 -15.60 -17.70
C LYS A 82 -7.89 -15.16 -18.83
N ILE A 83 -7.64 -16.07 -19.77
CA ILE A 83 -6.71 -15.86 -20.88
C ILE A 83 -7.13 -14.73 -21.83
N VAL A 84 -8.43 -14.47 -21.95
CA VAL A 84 -8.97 -13.31 -22.68
C VAL A 84 -8.97 -12.09 -21.75
N PRO A 85 -8.51 -10.91 -22.20
CA PRO A 85 -7.95 -10.63 -23.52
C PRO A 85 -6.48 -11.09 -23.66
N LEU A 86 -6.09 -11.45 -24.89
CA LEU A 86 -4.72 -11.92 -25.21
C LEU A 86 -3.69 -10.78 -25.21
N GLU A 87 -4.14 -9.55 -25.39
CA GLU A 87 -3.31 -8.34 -25.38
C GLU A 87 -4.08 -7.22 -24.69
N ASN A 88 -3.37 -6.19 -24.24
CA ASN A 88 -3.94 -4.99 -23.63
C ASN A 88 -4.86 -5.29 -22.43
N GLY A 89 -4.63 -6.42 -21.75
CA GLY A 89 -5.38 -6.79 -20.56
C GLY A 89 -5.16 -5.81 -19.43
N GLU A 90 -6.22 -5.50 -18.71
CA GLU A 90 -6.17 -4.62 -17.54
C GLU A 90 -6.57 -5.40 -16.28
N ILE A 91 -5.87 -5.10 -15.19
CA ILE A 91 -6.18 -5.60 -13.86
C ILE A 91 -6.25 -4.39 -12.94
N VAL A 92 -7.39 -4.21 -12.28
CA VAL A 92 -7.59 -3.19 -11.27
C VAL A 92 -7.83 -3.88 -9.94
N VAL A 93 -6.94 -3.66 -8.98
CA VAL A 93 -7.06 -4.19 -7.63
C VAL A 93 -7.35 -3.04 -6.69
N SER A 94 -8.59 -2.97 -6.17
CA SER A 94 -8.94 -2.01 -5.12
C SER A 94 -8.68 -2.64 -3.75
N LEU A 95 -7.92 -1.95 -2.91
CA LEU A 95 -7.65 -2.37 -1.53
C LEU A 95 -8.70 -1.85 -0.54
N ILE A 96 -9.58 -0.95 -0.97
CA ILE A 96 -10.59 -0.28 -0.12
C ILE A 96 -12.01 -0.77 -0.46
N ASN A 97 -12.33 -0.92 -1.75
CA ASN A 97 -13.70 -1.23 -2.17
C ASN A 97 -14.13 -2.61 -1.68
N GLY A 98 -15.39 -2.72 -1.25
CA GLY A 98 -15.97 -3.96 -0.73
C GLY A 98 -15.58 -4.28 0.73
N ARG A 99 -14.70 -3.49 1.36
CA ARG A 99 -14.30 -3.68 2.76
C ARG A 99 -15.22 -2.92 3.72
N PRO A 100 -15.62 -3.48 4.88
CA PRO A 100 -16.53 -2.84 5.83
C PRO A 100 -16.10 -1.43 6.27
N GLY A 101 -14.81 -1.24 6.53
CA GLY A 101 -14.22 0.03 6.98
C GLY A 101 -14.14 1.10 5.90
N SER A 102 -14.50 0.81 4.64
CA SER A 102 -14.42 1.78 3.53
C SER A 102 -15.29 3.02 3.77
N LYS A 103 -16.49 2.85 4.36
CA LYS A 103 -17.39 3.96 4.70
C LYS A 103 -16.83 4.87 5.79
N ASN A 104 -15.97 4.33 6.66
CA ASN A 104 -15.41 5.08 7.77
C ASN A 104 -13.92 4.80 7.97
N PHE A 105 -13.13 5.07 6.92
CA PHE A 105 -11.70 4.72 6.86
C PHE A 105 -10.90 5.28 8.04
N THR A 106 -11.23 6.50 8.50
CA THR A 106 -10.53 7.16 9.60
C THR A 106 -10.60 6.35 10.90
N TYR A 107 -11.76 5.74 11.15
CA TYR A 107 -12.06 4.97 12.36
C TYR A 107 -11.84 3.45 12.19
N SER A 108 -11.45 2.97 11.02
CA SER A 108 -11.03 1.57 10.83
C SER A 108 -9.50 1.44 10.91
N PRO A 109 -8.92 1.11 12.09
CA PRO A 109 -7.48 0.87 12.19
C PRO A 109 -7.05 -0.32 11.33
N VAL A 110 -7.89 -1.36 11.23
CA VAL A 110 -7.60 -2.57 10.45
C VAL A 110 -7.44 -2.23 8.96
N LEU A 111 -8.35 -1.44 8.38
CA LEU A 111 -8.26 -1.06 6.98
C LEU A 111 -7.09 -0.09 6.71
N ARG A 112 -6.86 0.83 7.64
CA ARG A 112 -5.70 1.73 7.58
C ARG A 112 -4.40 0.94 7.55
N ASP A 113 -4.26 -0.07 8.39
CA ASP A 113 -3.06 -0.90 8.45
C ASP A 113 -2.96 -1.87 7.27
N PHE A 114 -4.08 -2.37 6.78
CA PHE A 114 -4.12 -3.21 5.59
C PHE A 114 -3.63 -2.46 4.34
N THR A 115 -4.03 -1.20 4.16
CA THR A 115 -3.66 -0.37 3.00
C THR A 115 -2.24 0.20 3.07
N LYS A 116 -1.56 0.12 4.22
CA LYS A 116 -0.17 0.61 4.37
C LYS A 116 0.81 -0.24 3.57
N ALA A 117 1.74 0.40 2.87
CA ALA A 117 2.88 -0.26 2.23
C ALA A 117 4.10 0.68 2.05
N THR A 118 5.29 0.08 2.06
CA THR A 118 6.56 0.68 1.62
C THR A 118 7.01 0.14 0.26
N ASN A 119 6.66 -1.10 -0.06
CA ASN A 119 6.92 -1.73 -1.35
C ASN A 119 5.70 -2.54 -1.76
N ILE A 120 5.52 -2.67 -3.07
CA ILE A 120 4.52 -3.54 -3.70
C ILE A 120 5.27 -4.54 -4.56
N ARG A 121 4.88 -5.82 -4.51
CA ARG A 121 5.48 -6.87 -5.32
C ARG A 121 4.41 -7.62 -6.10
N LEU A 122 4.61 -7.67 -7.42
CA LEU A 122 3.84 -8.48 -8.34
C LEU A 122 4.58 -9.81 -8.54
N ARG A 123 4.11 -10.85 -7.86
CA ARG A 123 4.72 -12.18 -7.89
C ARG A 123 3.99 -13.09 -8.86
N PHE A 124 4.42 -13.08 -10.11
CA PHE A 124 3.92 -13.99 -11.14
C PHE A 124 4.49 -15.40 -10.96
N LEU A 125 3.61 -16.40 -10.84
CA LEU A 125 3.96 -17.80 -10.61
C LEU A 125 3.79 -18.66 -11.87
N ARG A 126 2.76 -18.38 -12.69
CA ARG A 126 2.49 -19.13 -13.93
C ARG A 126 1.94 -18.24 -15.05
N THR A 127 2.38 -18.48 -16.28
CA THR A 127 1.88 -17.83 -17.49
C THR A 127 0.61 -18.50 -17.99
N SER A 128 -0.32 -17.71 -18.53
CA SER A 128 -1.52 -18.22 -19.20
C SER A 128 -1.17 -18.98 -20.48
N THR A 129 -1.82 -20.11 -20.70
CA THR A 129 -1.60 -21.01 -21.85
C THR A 129 -2.89 -21.29 -22.58
N LEU A 130 -2.89 -21.16 -23.91
CA LEU A 130 -3.97 -21.68 -24.73
C LEU A 130 -3.93 -23.21 -24.75
N LEU A 131 -5.12 -23.85 -24.75
CA LEU A 131 -5.27 -25.31 -24.73
C LEU A 131 -4.49 -26.00 -25.85
N GLY A 132 -4.45 -25.41 -27.05
CA GLY A 132 -3.77 -25.99 -28.22
C GLY A 132 -2.26 -26.12 -28.09
N HIS A 133 -1.62 -25.45 -27.13
CA HIS A 133 -0.17 -25.48 -26.94
C HIS A 133 0.24 -26.13 -25.60
N LEU A 134 -0.70 -26.76 -24.88
CA LEU A 134 -0.42 -27.41 -23.58
C LEU A 134 0.61 -28.54 -23.70
N ILE A 135 0.49 -29.36 -24.75
CA ILE A 135 1.40 -30.48 -25.02
C ILE A 135 2.80 -29.97 -25.30
N SER A 136 2.93 -28.96 -26.17
CA SER A 136 4.22 -28.38 -26.55
C SER A 136 4.90 -27.63 -25.39
N LYS A 137 4.14 -26.98 -24.50
CA LYS A 137 4.69 -26.39 -23.26
C LYS A 137 5.15 -27.46 -22.28
N ALA A 138 4.38 -28.55 -22.11
CA ALA A 138 4.76 -29.66 -21.23
C ALA A 138 6.05 -30.35 -21.71
N GLN A 139 6.25 -30.44 -23.03
CA GLN A 139 7.44 -31.01 -23.65
C GLN A 139 8.64 -30.05 -23.73
N ARG A 140 8.51 -28.79 -23.26
CA ARG A 140 9.54 -27.74 -23.35
C ARG A 140 10.06 -27.54 -24.79
N ASP A 141 9.16 -27.63 -25.77
CA ASP A 141 9.54 -27.51 -27.17
C ASP A 141 10.05 -26.09 -27.47
N PRO A 142 11.32 -25.91 -27.90
CA PRO A 142 11.91 -24.61 -28.16
C PRO A 142 11.22 -23.85 -29.30
N THR A 143 10.46 -24.53 -30.17
CA THR A 143 9.67 -23.89 -31.25
C THR A 143 8.53 -23.01 -30.73
N VAL A 144 8.08 -23.20 -29.48
CA VAL A 144 7.01 -22.41 -28.86
C VAL A 144 7.54 -21.19 -28.11
N THR A 145 8.80 -21.22 -27.68
CA THR A 145 9.46 -20.11 -26.96
C THR A 145 10.30 -19.19 -27.84
N ARG A 146 10.62 -19.62 -29.07
CA ARG A 146 11.43 -18.87 -30.03
C ARG A 146 10.61 -18.66 -31.29
N ARG A 147 10.66 -17.47 -31.91
CA ARG A 147 10.24 -17.33 -33.31
C ARG A 147 11.15 -18.24 -34.14
N VAL A 148 10.67 -19.42 -34.52
CA VAL A 148 11.40 -20.29 -35.46
C VAL A 148 10.86 -19.95 -36.84
N SER A 149 11.66 -19.20 -37.60
CA SER A 149 11.44 -19.02 -39.03
C SER A 149 11.78 -20.34 -39.72
N HIS A 150 10.78 -21.19 -39.97
CA HIS A 150 10.96 -22.34 -40.86
C HIS A 150 10.83 -21.86 -42.31
N THR A 151 11.95 -21.75 -43.03
CA THR A 151 11.96 -21.63 -44.50
C THR A 151 11.94 -23.02 -45.10
N THR A 152 10.75 -23.62 -45.20
CA THR A 152 10.49 -24.78 -46.05
C THR A 152 9.60 -24.33 -47.20
N GLY A 153 10.19 -24.13 -48.38
CA GLY A 153 9.53 -24.07 -49.70
C GLY A 153 8.26 -23.22 -49.83
N THR A 154 8.37 -22.08 -50.51
CA THR A 154 7.29 -21.32 -51.18
C THR A 154 6.00 -20.92 -50.40
N GLN A 155 5.88 -21.20 -49.09
CA GLN A 155 4.85 -20.61 -48.24
C GLN A 155 5.45 -20.00 -46.97
N PHE A 156 5.30 -18.67 -46.83
CA PHE A 156 5.67 -17.92 -45.63
C PHE A 156 4.59 -18.12 -44.56
N SER A 157 4.57 -19.28 -43.89
CA SER A 157 3.68 -19.51 -42.75
C SER A 157 4.30 -18.89 -41.49
N SER A 158 4.02 -17.61 -41.26
CA SER A 158 4.26 -17.00 -39.94
C SER A 158 3.27 -17.61 -38.94
N PHE A 159 3.64 -18.73 -38.33
CA PHE A 159 2.93 -19.21 -37.14
C PHE A 159 3.20 -18.22 -36.01
N ASN A 160 2.15 -17.51 -35.56
CA ASN A 160 2.19 -16.69 -34.34
C ASN A 160 2.29 -17.64 -33.14
N PHE A 161 3.51 -18.08 -32.84
CA PHE A 161 3.79 -18.82 -31.61
C PHE A 161 3.58 -17.86 -30.43
N ILE A 162 2.50 -18.07 -29.67
CA ILE A 162 2.25 -17.34 -28.44
C ILE A 162 3.35 -17.72 -27.46
N THR A 163 4.25 -16.77 -27.34
CA THR A 163 5.45 -16.84 -26.53
C THR A 163 5.02 -16.54 -25.09
N TYR A 164 5.27 -17.49 -24.19
CA TYR A 164 4.82 -17.41 -22.81
C TYR A 164 5.70 -16.47 -21.97
N TYR A 165 5.58 -15.17 -22.19
CA TYR A 165 6.19 -14.14 -21.36
C TYR A 165 5.14 -13.27 -20.67
N TYR A 166 5.60 -12.44 -19.73
CA TYR A 166 4.81 -11.38 -19.14
C TYR A 166 5.21 -10.06 -19.80
N SER A 167 4.22 -9.23 -20.17
CA SER A 167 4.47 -7.93 -20.78
C SER A 167 3.58 -6.89 -20.14
N ILE A 168 4.19 -5.96 -19.40
CA ILE A 168 3.51 -4.87 -18.70
C ILE A 168 3.95 -3.57 -19.35
N LYS A 169 3.00 -2.79 -19.85
CA LYS A 169 3.28 -1.45 -20.41
C LYS A 169 3.12 -0.34 -19.38
N ASP A 170 2.27 -0.53 -18.38
CA ASP A 170 2.01 0.49 -17.37
C ASP A 170 1.63 -0.15 -16.04
N ILE A 171 2.12 0.46 -14.96
CA ILE A 171 1.70 0.17 -13.61
C ILE A 171 1.40 1.50 -12.92
N SER A 172 0.15 1.67 -12.52
CA SER A 172 -0.31 2.84 -11.80
C SER A 172 -0.74 2.44 -10.39
N VAL A 173 -0.14 3.08 -9.40
CA VAL A 173 -0.47 2.87 -7.99
C VAL A 173 -1.10 4.13 -7.45
N GLY A 174 -2.39 4.06 -7.13
CA GLY A 174 -3.10 5.15 -6.49
C GLY A 174 -2.95 5.08 -4.99
N GLY A 175 -2.54 6.18 -4.36
CA GLY A 175 -2.36 6.23 -2.91
C GLY A 175 -2.04 7.63 -2.40
N ARG A 176 -1.79 7.72 -1.09
CA ARG A 176 -1.40 8.97 -0.41
C ARG A 176 -0.39 8.70 0.70
N CYS A 177 0.38 9.72 1.06
CA CYS A 177 1.30 9.64 2.20
C CYS A 177 0.55 9.42 3.52
N VAL A 178 1.15 8.67 4.44
CA VAL A 178 0.67 8.54 5.82
C VAL A 178 1.13 9.77 6.60
N CYS A 179 0.22 10.73 6.83
CA CYS A 179 0.47 11.93 7.64
C CYS A 179 -0.51 12.05 8.83
N HIS A 180 -1.21 10.96 9.17
CA HIS A 180 -2.21 10.90 10.25
C HIS A 180 -3.31 11.97 10.22
N GLY A 181 -3.57 12.56 9.05
CA GLY A 181 -4.54 13.65 8.88
C GLY A 181 -4.05 15.05 9.29
N HIS A 182 -2.77 15.18 9.65
CA HIS A 182 -2.16 16.46 10.02
C HIS A 182 -1.35 17.13 8.89
N ALA A 183 -1.40 16.59 7.67
CA ALA A 183 -0.83 17.26 6.49
C ALA A 183 -1.68 16.99 5.25
N GLN A 184 -1.77 18.00 4.38
CA GLN A 184 -2.43 17.89 3.08
C GLN A 184 -1.43 17.65 1.94
N VAL A 185 -0.18 18.09 2.13
CA VAL A 185 0.89 17.99 1.14
C VAL A 185 2.01 17.13 1.72
N CYS A 186 2.53 16.23 0.88
CA CYS A 186 3.78 15.53 1.14
C CYS A 186 4.70 15.72 -0.07
N GLY A 187 5.90 16.25 0.17
CA GLY A 187 6.80 16.66 -0.92
C GLY A 187 7.67 17.87 -0.63
N GLY A 188 7.65 18.38 0.62
CA GLY A 188 8.39 19.57 1.00
C GLY A 188 9.88 19.46 0.71
N ARG A 189 10.42 20.45 -0.02
CA ARG A 189 11.86 20.70 -0.18
C ARG A 189 12.46 21.00 1.18
N ASN A 190 13.02 19.99 1.86
CA ASN A 190 14.02 20.27 2.88
C ASN A 190 15.30 20.72 2.16
N GLN A 191 15.84 21.89 2.54
CA GLN A 191 17.02 22.54 1.94
C GLN A 191 18.31 21.68 1.95
N GLY A 192 18.30 20.50 2.58
CA GLY A 192 19.42 19.55 2.58
C GLY A 192 19.19 18.22 1.83
N ASN A 193 17.96 17.89 1.39
CA ASN A 193 17.75 16.65 0.61
C ASN A 193 16.47 16.69 -0.26
N PRO A 194 16.57 17.14 -1.53
CA PRO A 194 15.42 17.35 -2.42
C PRO A 194 14.63 16.08 -2.81
N ASN A 195 15.04 14.88 -2.36
CA ASN A 195 14.33 13.62 -2.64
C ASN A 195 13.54 13.05 -1.45
N ARG A 196 13.52 13.70 -0.29
CA ARG A 196 12.81 13.20 0.88
C ARG A 196 11.40 13.80 0.94
N LEU A 197 10.40 13.03 0.50
CA LEU A 197 8.99 13.42 0.54
C LEU A 197 8.49 13.54 1.98
N GLN A 198 8.69 14.68 2.65
CA GLN A 198 8.18 14.95 4.01
C GLN A 198 6.74 15.45 4.03
N CYS A 199 5.95 15.00 5.01
CA CYS A 199 4.64 15.58 5.30
C CYS A 199 4.87 17.00 5.79
N GLU A 200 4.18 17.98 5.20
CA GLU A 200 4.17 19.35 5.71
C GLU A 200 3.18 19.41 6.89
N CYS A 201 3.68 19.03 8.07
CA CYS A 201 2.86 18.86 9.26
C CYS A 201 2.24 20.18 9.73
N LYS A 202 0.96 20.11 10.07
CA LYS A 202 0.13 21.15 10.69
C LYS A 202 -0.33 20.69 12.08
N HIS A 203 -1.26 21.41 12.70
CA HIS A 203 -1.88 21.04 13.98
C HIS A 203 -0.84 20.83 15.10
N ASN A 204 0.27 21.58 15.04
CA ASN A 204 1.42 21.50 15.95
C ASN A 204 2.01 20.09 16.09
N THR A 205 1.91 19.30 15.03
CA THR A 205 2.52 17.97 14.94
C THR A 205 3.86 18.06 14.24
N CYS A 206 4.75 17.16 14.63
CA CYS A 206 6.12 17.08 14.15
C CYS A 206 6.46 15.62 13.80
N GLY A 207 7.61 15.44 13.16
CA GLY A 207 8.07 14.13 12.70
C GLY A 207 7.96 13.96 11.19
N GLU A 208 8.32 12.78 10.71
CA GLU A 208 8.29 12.50 9.28
C GLU A 208 6.87 12.36 8.75
N SER A 209 6.02 11.74 9.55
CA SER A 209 4.62 11.41 9.27
C SER A 209 3.64 12.17 10.16
N CYS A 210 4.10 13.19 10.90
CA CYS A 210 3.26 13.92 11.86
C CYS A 210 2.72 13.00 12.98
N ASP A 211 3.60 12.12 13.46
CA ASP A 211 3.33 11.02 14.40
C ASP A 211 3.57 11.39 15.87
N ARG A 212 3.92 12.65 16.14
CA ARG A 212 4.13 13.18 17.49
C ARG A 212 3.78 14.66 17.54
N CYS A 213 3.56 15.17 18.75
CA CYS A 213 3.48 16.62 18.97
C CYS A 213 4.86 17.26 18.86
N CYS A 214 4.89 18.53 18.45
CA CYS A 214 6.10 19.33 18.47
C CYS A 214 6.54 19.64 19.91
N PRO A 215 7.84 19.90 20.16
CA PRO A 215 8.30 20.36 21.46
C PRO A 215 7.49 21.56 21.97
N GLY A 216 7.08 21.52 23.23
CA GLY A 216 6.22 22.54 23.84
C GLY A 216 4.72 22.34 23.66
N PHE A 217 4.27 21.37 22.83
CA PHE A 217 2.85 21.11 22.54
C PHE A 217 2.33 19.79 23.13
N ASN A 218 2.71 19.49 24.37
CA ASN A 218 2.38 18.22 25.03
C ASN A 218 1.37 18.37 26.18
N GLN A 219 0.45 19.33 26.11
CA GLN A 219 -0.59 19.47 27.14
C GLN A 219 -1.58 18.30 27.12
N LYS A 220 -1.76 17.67 25.96
CA LYS A 220 -2.62 16.50 25.72
C LYS A 220 -1.86 15.42 24.96
N PRO A 221 -2.26 14.15 25.02
CA PRO A 221 -1.61 13.10 24.26
C PRO A 221 -1.87 13.29 22.76
N TRP A 222 -0.86 13.00 21.93
CA TRP A 222 -1.00 13.01 20.47
C TRP A 222 -2.10 12.05 20.00
N ARG A 223 -2.90 12.48 19.03
CA ARG A 223 -3.92 11.66 18.37
C ARG A 223 -4.02 12.03 16.90
N ALA A 224 -4.23 11.03 16.04
CA ALA A 224 -4.48 11.26 14.62
C ALA A 224 -5.75 12.12 14.42
N ALA A 225 -5.76 12.98 13.40
CA ALA A 225 -6.93 13.76 13.05
C ALA A 225 -8.09 12.85 12.61
N THR A 226 -9.30 13.26 12.96
CA THR A 226 -10.56 12.59 12.63
C THR A 226 -11.45 13.48 11.78
N THR A 227 -12.58 12.96 11.32
CA THR A 227 -13.60 13.80 10.65
C THR A 227 -14.19 14.84 11.60
N ASP A 228 -14.26 14.51 12.89
CA ASP A 228 -15.00 15.27 13.88
C ASP A 228 -14.10 16.23 14.65
N SER A 229 -12.81 15.90 14.77
CA SER A 229 -11.81 16.73 15.45
C SER A 229 -10.45 16.66 14.76
N PRO A 230 -9.77 17.81 14.55
CA PRO A 230 -8.42 17.86 13.99
C PRO A 230 -7.36 17.28 14.94
N ASN A 231 -7.70 17.13 16.23
CA ASN A 231 -6.82 16.60 17.28
C ASN A 231 -5.45 17.28 17.29
N GLU A 232 -5.44 18.61 17.26
CA GLU A 232 -4.22 19.39 17.31
C GLU A 232 -3.51 19.31 18.65
N CYS A 233 -2.18 19.31 18.59
CA CYS A 233 -1.35 19.32 19.77
C CYS A 233 -1.44 20.67 20.47
N GLN A 234 -1.64 20.63 21.78
CA GLN A 234 -1.92 21.80 22.60
C GLN A 234 -0.66 22.27 23.36
N PRO A 235 -0.36 23.58 23.39
CA PRO A 235 0.81 24.12 24.08
C PRO A 235 0.70 23.91 25.59
N CYS A 236 1.83 23.57 26.22
CA CYS A 236 1.93 23.53 27.67
C CYS A 236 2.01 24.94 28.25
N GLN A 237 1.46 25.14 29.45
CA GLN A 237 1.63 26.39 30.18
C GLN A 237 2.83 26.32 31.12
N CYS A 238 3.95 26.90 30.68
CA CYS A 238 5.18 27.01 31.48
C CYS A 238 5.46 28.44 31.94
N HIS A 239 4.52 29.38 31.76
CA HIS A 239 4.65 30.79 32.15
C HIS A 239 5.95 31.45 31.64
N SER A 240 6.42 31.06 30.46
CA SER A 240 7.68 31.51 29.86
C SER A 240 8.97 31.13 30.61
N HIS A 241 8.90 30.18 31.55
CA HIS A 241 10.06 29.62 32.27
C HIS A 241 10.62 28.35 31.64
N ALA A 242 9.95 27.78 30.64
CA ALA A 242 10.43 26.65 29.84
C ALA A 242 9.84 26.70 28.43
N THR A 243 10.59 26.21 27.45
CA THR A 243 10.17 26.09 26.04
C THR A 243 9.74 24.68 25.67
N GLU A 244 10.07 23.69 26.50
CA GLU A 244 9.77 22.28 26.27
C GLU A 244 8.99 21.68 27.43
N CYS A 245 8.16 20.69 27.10
CA CYS A 245 7.37 19.94 28.04
C CYS A 245 7.13 18.53 27.49
N TYR A 246 6.81 17.58 28.36
CA TYR A 246 6.28 16.28 27.99
C TYR A 246 4.87 16.08 28.56
N TYR A 247 4.14 15.14 27.99
CA TYR A 247 2.81 14.78 28.49
C TYR A 247 2.93 13.66 29.53
N ASP A 248 2.27 13.83 30.67
CA ASP A 248 2.17 12.84 31.73
C ASP A 248 0.69 12.52 32.04
N PRO A 249 0.25 11.26 31.83
CA PRO A 249 -1.14 10.88 32.09
C PRO A 249 -1.53 10.93 33.57
N GLU A 250 -0.59 10.74 34.50
CA GLU A 250 -0.88 10.83 35.93
C GLU A 250 -1.14 12.29 36.34
N VAL A 251 -0.39 13.23 35.76
CA VAL A 251 -0.59 14.67 35.98
C VAL A 251 -1.96 15.12 35.46
N GLU A 252 -2.38 14.62 34.29
CA GLU A 252 -3.72 14.86 33.78
C GLU A 252 -4.80 14.28 34.69
N GLN A 253 -4.65 13.03 35.12
CA GLN A 253 -5.62 12.37 35.99
C GLN A 253 -5.78 13.11 37.33
N ARG A 254 -4.68 13.63 37.88
CA ARG A 254 -4.66 14.41 39.12
C ARG A 254 -5.11 15.87 38.92
N ARG A 255 -5.39 16.30 37.68
CA ARG A 255 -5.68 17.70 37.32
C ARG A 255 -4.63 18.65 37.86
N ALA A 256 -3.35 18.29 37.68
CA ALA A 256 -2.21 19.01 38.26
C ALA A 256 -1.42 19.84 37.24
N SER A 257 -1.90 19.95 35.99
CA SER A 257 -1.34 20.80 34.94
C SER A 257 -2.39 21.78 34.43
N VAL A 258 -1.97 23.00 34.17
CA VAL A 258 -2.83 24.11 33.73
C VAL A 258 -2.64 24.33 32.22
N ASP A 259 -3.73 24.62 31.51
CA ASP A 259 -3.70 24.99 30.09
C ASP A 259 -3.40 26.49 29.89
N THR A 260 -3.29 26.94 28.64
CA THR A 260 -3.04 28.36 28.34
C THR A 260 -4.19 29.29 28.73
N PHE A 261 -5.37 28.76 29.09
CA PHE A 261 -6.55 29.50 29.53
C PHE A 261 -6.71 29.50 31.06
N GLY A 262 -5.77 28.93 31.80
CA GLY A 262 -5.83 28.89 33.27
C GLY A 262 -6.69 27.76 33.84
N ARG A 263 -7.08 26.77 33.03
CA ARG A 263 -7.90 25.63 33.45
C ARG A 263 -7.01 24.43 33.72
N TYR A 264 -7.32 23.65 34.76
CA TYR A 264 -6.64 22.39 35.05
C TYR A 264 -7.09 21.26 34.11
N ASP A 265 -6.73 21.39 32.84
CA ASP A 265 -7.12 20.50 31.76
C ASP A 265 -5.90 20.06 30.95
N GLY A 266 -5.47 18.81 31.16
CA GLY A 266 -4.30 18.22 30.51
C GLY A 266 -3.20 17.82 31.49
N GLY A 267 -2.09 17.32 30.94
CA GLY A 267 -0.99 16.68 31.68
C GLY A 267 0.39 17.18 31.25
N GLY A 268 0.50 18.42 30.78
CA GLY A 268 1.79 18.99 30.37
C GLY A 268 2.71 19.22 31.56
N VAL A 269 3.95 18.73 31.48
CA VAL A 269 4.99 18.91 32.49
C VAL A 269 6.18 19.62 31.85
N CYS A 270 6.49 20.81 32.35
CA CYS A 270 7.60 21.64 31.88
C CYS A 270 8.95 20.99 32.22
N ILE A 271 9.92 21.13 31.30
CA ILE A 271 11.26 20.57 31.45
C ILE A 271 12.24 21.74 31.62
N ASN A 272 13.18 21.63 32.57
CA ASN A 272 14.24 22.62 32.82
C ASN A 272 13.72 24.05 33.06
N CYS A 273 12.80 24.23 34.03
CA CYS A 273 12.31 25.55 34.42
C CYS A 273 13.47 26.48 34.87
N GLN A 274 13.48 27.71 34.33
CA GLN A 274 14.48 28.76 34.60
C GLN A 274 14.06 29.70 35.73
#